data_AF-A0AA43CPF3-F1
#
_entry.id   AF-A0AA43CPF3-F1
#
_cell.length_a   1.000
_cell.length_b   1.000
_cell.length_c   1.000
_cell.angle_alpha   90.00
_cell.angle_beta   90.00
_cell.angle_gamma   90.00
#
_symmetry.space_group_name_H-M   'P 1'
#
loop_
_entity.id
_entity.type
_entity.pdbx_description
1 polymer ?
#
loop_
_entity_poly.entity_id
_entity_poly.type
_entity_poly.pdbx_seq_one_letter_code
_entity_poly.pdbx_strand_id
1 'polypeptide(L)'
;DGVKITSFPAVHVLDGPVSYRLDWNGLSFVFGGDSAPNKWFIERARDADFVIHEMFYTPKGLEQALGFPPRQAVIVSSYIHTPPSGFGKIMAQVKPRLAVGYHTIRQPELDLMMIDEVRKVYDGPLVIANDLMAWTVTKDSIVQREVVSAERVQAPPTTEGYKTAPRSGEASYSEYIDAGKWEGYTPPPLPGQ
;
A
#
# COMPACT_ATOMS: atom_id res chain seq x y z
N ASP A 1 18.35 0.78 -17.05
CA ASP A 1 17.09 0.04 -16.78
C ASP A 1 15.80 0.80 -17.10
N GLY A 2 15.84 2.12 -17.42
CA GLY A 2 14.69 2.86 -17.97
C GLY A 2 13.54 3.14 -17.00
N VAL A 3 13.64 2.67 -15.75
CA VAL A 3 12.68 2.95 -14.69
C VAL A 3 12.93 4.35 -14.13
N LYS A 4 11.87 5.15 -14.00
CA LYS A 4 11.90 6.43 -13.31
C LYS A 4 10.92 6.42 -12.14
N ILE A 5 11.42 6.63 -10.93
CA ILE A 5 10.59 6.79 -9.73
C ILE A 5 10.69 8.26 -9.29
N THR A 6 9.54 8.91 -9.12
CA THR A 6 9.44 10.29 -8.64
C THR A 6 8.59 10.30 -7.37
N SER A 7 9.08 10.89 -6.29
CA SER A 7 8.28 11.17 -5.11
C SER A 7 7.70 12.59 -5.15
N PHE A 8 6.56 12.80 -4.50
CA PHE A 8 5.98 14.11 -4.28
C PHE A 8 5.21 14.14 -2.94
N PRO A 9 5.05 15.32 -2.31
CA PRO A 9 4.49 15.40 -0.95
C PRO A 9 3.04 14.90 -0.85
N ALA A 10 2.73 14.31 0.30
CA ALA A 10 1.39 14.00 0.76
C ALA A 10 1.05 14.85 2.00
N VAL A 11 -0.24 15.02 2.30
CA VAL A 11 -0.72 15.78 3.46
C VAL A 11 -1.24 14.77 4.49
N HIS A 12 -0.40 14.38 5.44
CA HIS A 12 -0.77 13.35 6.40
C HIS A 12 -0.03 13.50 7.74
N VAL A 13 -0.75 13.92 8.79
CA VAL A 13 -0.28 14.03 10.20
C VAL A 13 0.87 15.02 10.44
N LEU A 14 2.03 14.84 9.79
CA LEU A 14 3.27 15.61 9.97
C LEU A 14 4.04 15.73 8.64
N ASP A 15 5.08 16.56 8.60
CA ASP A 15 5.94 16.70 7.43
C ASP A 15 6.79 15.44 7.20
N GLY A 16 6.68 14.84 6.02
CA GLY A 16 7.44 13.63 5.68
C GLY A 16 6.76 12.69 4.69
N PRO A 17 5.43 12.45 4.78
CA PRO A 17 4.74 11.56 3.87
C PRO A 17 4.83 12.00 2.42
N VAL A 18 4.99 11.00 1.54
CA VAL A 18 5.12 11.19 0.09
C VAL A 18 4.32 10.13 -0.64
N SER A 19 3.85 10.48 -1.82
CA SER A 19 3.37 9.56 -2.84
C SER A 19 4.50 9.27 -3.85
N TYR A 20 4.35 8.18 -4.60
CA TYR A 20 5.30 7.79 -5.64
C TYR A 20 4.62 7.62 -6.99
N ARG A 21 5.30 8.05 -8.06
CA ARG A 21 5.00 7.71 -9.45
C ARG A 21 6.17 6.95 -10.04
N LEU A 22 5.89 5.80 -10.63
CA LEU A 22 6.81 4.99 -11.41
C LEU A 22 6.40 5.09 -12.89
N ASP A 23 7.31 5.55 -13.73
CA ASP A 23 7.17 5.50 -15.19
C ASP A 23 8.20 4.53 -15.76
N TRP A 24 7.75 3.58 -16.59
CA TRP A 24 8.61 2.57 -17.20
C TRP A 24 7.98 1.97 -18.47
N ASN A 25 8.76 1.88 -19.55
CA ASN A 25 8.35 1.28 -20.83
C ASN A 25 7.02 1.82 -21.42
N GLY A 26 6.71 3.09 -21.15
CA GLY A 26 5.48 3.74 -21.59
C GLY A 26 4.24 3.38 -20.78
N LEU A 27 4.43 2.80 -19.58
CA LEU A 27 3.41 2.58 -18.57
C LEU A 27 3.74 3.41 -17.33
N SER A 28 2.70 3.70 -16.54
CA SER A 28 2.79 4.51 -15.33
C SER A 28 1.96 3.92 -14.20
N PHE A 29 2.58 3.87 -13.01
CA PHE A 29 1.99 3.42 -11.77
C PHE A 29 2.12 4.51 -10.72
N VAL A 30 1.05 4.82 -10.00
CA VAL A 30 1.06 5.79 -8.91
C VAL A 30 0.57 5.12 -7.64
N PHE A 31 1.37 5.23 -6.58
CA PHE A 31 1.01 4.81 -5.24
C PHE A 31 0.92 6.05 -4.34
N GLY A 32 -0.29 6.35 -3.86
CA GLY A 32 -0.57 7.56 -3.09
C GLY A 32 -0.01 7.56 -1.67
N GLY A 33 0.17 6.39 -1.07
CA GLY A 33 0.31 6.31 0.38
C GLY A 33 -0.94 6.89 1.06
N ASP A 34 -0.74 7.56 2.19
CA ASP A 34 -1.80 8.13 2.99
C ASP A 34 -1.78 9.66 2.88
N SER A 35 -2.95 10.26 2.66
CA SER A 35 -3.08 11.70 2.46
C SER A 35 -4.53 12.16 2.58
N ALA A 36 -4.74 13.32 3.18
CA ALA A 36 -5.89 14.17 2.85
C ALA A 36 -5.80 14.62 1.37
N PRO A 37 -6.91 14.96 0.70
CA PRO A 37 -6.89 15.39 -0.70
C PRO A 37 -5.91 16.56 -0.92
N ASN A 38 -4.97 16.41 -1.86
CA ASN A 38 -3.94 17.41 -2.10
C ASN A 38 -3.71 17.69 -3.59
N LYS A 39 -3.21 18.88 -3.91
CA LYS A 39 -2.99 19.32 -5.29
C LYS A 39 -1.89 18.56 -6.03
N TRP A 40 -0.83 18.13 -5.31
CA TRP A 40 0.32 17.49 -5.91
C TRP A 40 -0.06 16.13 -6.50
N PHE A 41 -0.91 15.37 -5.83
CA PHE A 41 -1.40 14.12 -6.37
C PHE A 41 -2.16 14.33 -7.69
N ILE A 42 -3.06 15.31 -7.75
CA ILE A 42 -3.80 15.65 -8.99
C ILE A 42 -2.85 16.05 -10.12
N GLU A 43 -1.81 16.83 -9.83
CA GLU A 43 -0.83 17.28 -10.82
C GLU A 43 0.08 16.14 -11.31
N ARG A 44 0.57 15.31 -10.39
CA ARG A 44 1.64 14.33 -10.66
C ARG A 44 1.10 12.96 -11.08
N ALA A 45 -0.10 12.60 -10.67
CA ALA A 45 -0.73 11.34 -11.05
C ALA A 45 -1.50 11.40 -12.38
N ARG A 46 -1.69 12.60 -12.94
CA ARG A 46 -2.48 12.83 -14.15
C ARG A 46 -2.12 11.86 -15.29
N ASP A 47 -3.17 11.32 -15.90
CA ASP A 47 -3.16 10.41 -17.04
C ASP A 47 -2.35 9.12 -16.81
N ALA A 48 -2.17 8.73 -15.54
CA ALA A 48 -1.46 7.49 -15.22
C ALA A 48 -2.30 6.24 -15.51
N ASP A 49 -1.65 5.11 -15.83
CA ASP A 49 -2.35 3.87 -16.17
C ASP A 49 -3.00 3.25 -14.94
N PHE A 50 -2.25 3.09 -13.86
CA PHE A 50 -2.70 2.39 -12.66
C PHE A 50 -2.45 3.26 -11.43
N VAL A 51 -3.53 3.66 -10.76
CA VAL A 51 -3.47 4.63 -9.65
C VAL A 51 -4.11 4.04 -8.40
N ILE A 52 -3.31 3.93 -7.35
CA ILE A 52 -3.74 3.55 -6.00
C ILE A 52 -3.71 4.80 -5.12
N HIS A 53 -4.82 5.09 -4.43
CA HIS A 53 -4.89 6.16 -3.44
C HIS A 53 -5.71 5.71 -2.24
N GLU A 54 -5.35 6.19 -1.05
CA GLU A 54 -6.18 6.11 0.15
C GLU A 54 -7.64 6.45 -0.16
N MET A 55 -8.56 5.56 0.23
CA MET A 55 -9.99 5.80 0.22
C MET A 55 -10.55 5.29 1.54
N PHE A 56 -10.70 6.22 2.48
CA PHE A 56 -11.19 5.95 3.82
C PHE A 56 -12.71 5.83 3.86
N TYR A 57 -13.27 5.47 5.01
CA TYR A 57 -14.72 5.40 5.18
C TYR A 57 -15.42 6.74 4.93
N THR A 58 -16.67 6.68 4.49
CA THR A 58 -17.59 7.82 4.68
C THR A 58 -17.74 8.11 6.17
N PRO A 59 -18.06 9.35 6.60
CA PRO A 59 -18.32 9.63 8.01
C PRO A 59 -19.37 8.68 8.62
N LYS A 60 -20.44 8.39 7.87
CA LYS A 60 -21.47 7.46 8.33
C LYS A 60 -20.98 6.02 8.43
N GLY A 61 -20.14 5.59 7.48
CA GLY A 61 -19.51 4.27 7.51
C GLY A 61 -18.58 4.12 8.71
N LEU A 62 -17.84 5.17 9.07
CA LEU A 62 -16.96 5.16 10.24
C LEU A 62 -17.76 5.11 11.56
N GLU A 63 -18.90 5.81 11.64
CA GLU A 63 -19.85 5.66 12.76
C GLU A 63 -20.32 4.20 12.91
N GLN A 64 -20.70 3.56 11.80
CA GLN A 64 -21.22 2.19 11.80
C GLN A 64 -20.15 1.15 12.11
N ALA A 65 -18.97 1.28 11.50
CA ALA A 65 -17.89 0.32 11.61
C ALA A 65 -17.23 0.34 12.99
N LEU A 66 -17.01 1.53 13.54
CA LEU A 66 -16.16 1.73 14.73
C LEU A 66 -16.84 2.51 15.87
N GLY A 67 -18.12 2.89 15.72
CA GLY A 67 -18.88 3.54 16.79
C GLY A 67 -18.46 4.99 17.08
N PHE A 68 -17.81 5.65 16.13
CA PHE A 68 -17.34 7.03 16.32
C PHE A 68 -18.51 8.00 16.50
N PRO A 69 -18.43 9.00 17.41
CA PRO A 69 -19.40 10.09 17.46
C PRO A 69 -19.43 10.87 16.14
N PRO A 70 -20.60 11.36 15.66
CA PRO A 70 -20.73 11.93 14.32
C PRO A 70 -19.71 13.03 13.98
N ARG A 71 -19.44 13.94 14.93
CA ARG A 71 -18.43 14.99 14.75
C ARG A 71 -17.03 14.42 14.54
N GLN A 72 -16.64 13.44 15.35
CA GLN A 72 -15.32 12.83 15.25
C GLN A 72 -15.19 12.01 13.97
N ALA A 73 -16.26 11.33 13.57
CA ALA A 73 -16.29 10.58 12.32
C ALA A 73 -16.05 11.50 11.11
N VAL A 74 -16.68 12.68 11.08
CA VAL A 74 -16.45 13.69 10.04
C VAL A 74 -15.01 14.20 10.05
N ILE A 75 -14.43 14.49 11.22
CA ILE A 75 -13.05 14.97 11.33
C ILE A 75 -12.08 13.93 10.76
N VAL A 76 -12.18 12.69 11.21
CA VAL A 76 -11.28 11.61 10.79
C VAL A 76 -11.44 11.33 9.31
N SER A 77 -12.65 11.04 8.84
CA SER A 77 -12.88 10.66 7.45
C SER A 77 -12.60 11.77 6.44
N SER A 78 -12.89 13.03 6.77
CA SER A 78 -12.94 14.11 5.77
C SER A 78 -11.88 15.20 5.91
N TYR A 79 -11.26 15.35 7.09
CA TYR A 79 -10.24 16.38 7.33
C TYR A 79 -8.83 15.79 7.53
N ILE A 80 -8.73 14.55 8.01
CA ILE A 80 -7.46 13.85 8.19
C ILE A 80 -7.19 12.92 7.00
N HIS A 81 -8.22 12.16 6.60
CA HIS A 81 -8.16 11.16 5.56
C HIS A 81 -8.79 11.63 4.23
N THR A 82 -8.65 10.81 3.19
CA THR A 82 -9.41 10.99 1.94
C THR A 82 -10.74 10.23 2.01
N PRO A 83 -11.90 10.90 2.12
CA PRO A 83 -13.19 10.23 2.09
C PRO A 83 -13.52 9.80 0.64
N PRO A 84 -14.51 8.91 0.43
CA PRO A 84 -14.82 8.40 -0.91
C PRO A 84 -15.24 9.49 -1.91
N SER A 85 -15.93 10.53 -1.45
CA SER A 85 -16.26 11.70 -2.27
C SER A 85 -15.02 12.53 -2.65
N GLY A 86 -13.99 12.56 -1.80
CA GLY A 86 -12.69 13.15 -2.09
C GLY A 86 -11.90 12.31 -3.09
N PHE A 87 -11.84 10.99 -2.88
CA PHE A 87 -11.24 10.04 -3.81
C PHE A 87 -11.82 10.17 -5.20
N GLY A 88 -13.16 10.16 -5.34
CA GLY A 88 -13.83 10.31 -6.62
C GLY A 88 -13.46 11.62 -7.34
N LYS A 89 -13.40 12.75 -6.61
CA LYS A 89 -12.97 14.04 -7.18
C LYS A 89 -11.52 14.00 -7.66
N ILE A 90 -10.62 13.38 -6.90
CA ILE A 90 -9.22 13.19 -7.30
C ILE A 90 -9.17 12.37 -8.60
N MET A 91 -9.84 11.22 -8.65
CA MET A 91 -9.81 10.34 -9.82
C MET A 91 -10.46 10.96 -11.06
N ALA A 92 -11.48 11.81 -10.88
CA ALA A 92 -12.06 12.59 -11.98
C ALA A 92 -11.08 13.61 -12.58
N GLN A 93 -10.14 14.14 -11.78
CA GLN A 93 -9.09 15.03 -12.25
C GLN A 93 -7.88 14.27 -12.81
N VAL A 94 -7.54 13.14 -12.22
CA VAL A 94 -6.38 12.30 -12.59
C VAL A 94 -6.66 11.48 -13.86
N LYS A 95 -7.90 11.01 -14.04
CA LYS A 95 -8.37 10.21 -15.18
C LYS A 95 -7.52 8.97 -15.47
N PRO A 96 -7.30 8.08 -14.50
CA PRO A 96 -6.48 6.91 -14.73
C PRO A 96 -7.20 5.85 -15.58
N ARG A 97 -6.45 4.93 -16.21
CA ARG A 97 -7.06 3.74 -16.84
C ARG A 97 -7.71 2.82 -15.80
N LEU A 98 -7.15 2.76 -14.59
CA LEU A 98 -7.76 2.10 -13.44
C LEU A 98 -7.44 2.85 -12.13
N ALA A 99 -8.49 3.22 -11.39
CA ALA A 99 -8.40 3.74 -10.03
C ALA A 99 -8.63 2.63 -9.00
N VAL A 100 -7.81 2.61 -7.95
CA VAL A 100 -7.91 1.67 -6.84
C VAL A 100 -7.96 2.42 -5.52
N GLY A 101 -9.05 2.26 -4.78
CA GLY A 101 -9.15 2.70 -3.39
C GLY A 101 -8.57 1.65 -2.44
N TYR A 102 -7.78 2.06 -1.46
CA TYR A 102 -7.23 1.17 -0.42
C TYR A 102 -7.27 1.81 0.97
N HIS A 103 -6.67 1.13 1.96
CA HIS A 103 -6.46 1.64 3.32
C HIS A 103 -7.75 1.73 4.17
N THR A 104 -8.61 0.71 4.03
CA THR A 104 -9.89 0.61 4.74
C THR A 104 -10.21 -0.86 5.03
N ILE A 105 -10.80 -1.16 6.21
CA ILE A 105 -11.31 -2.52 6.51
C ILE A 105 -12.60 -2.75 5.72
N ARG A 106 -12.64 -3.86 4.99
CA ARG A 106 -13.68 -4.17 4.01
C ARG A 106 -14.91 -4.80 4.69
N GLN A 107 -16.09 -4.27 4.42
CA GLN A 107 -17.38 -4.90 4.73
C GLN A 107 -18.34 -4.58 3.59
N PRO A 108 -19.20 -5.52 3.12
CA PRO A 108 -20.04 -5.31 1.96
C PRO A 108 -20.88 -4.02 2.01
N GLU A 109 -21.47 -3.70 3.16
CA GLU A 109 -22.31 -2.51 3.35
C GLU A 109 -21.48 -1.22 3.26
N LEU A 110 -20.28 -1.22 3.83
CA LEU A 110 -19.37 -0.09 3.80
C LEU A 110 -18.82 0.13 2.38
N ASP A 111 -18.55 -0.96 1.66
CA ASP A 111 -18.09 -0.91 0.28
C ASP A 111 -19.12 -0.23 -0.63
N LEU A 112 -20.40 -0.60 -0.50
CA LEU A 112 -21.48 0.03 -1.25
C LEU A 112 -21.58 1.53 -0.95
N MET A 113 -21.51 1.92 0.32
CA MET A 113 -21.51 3.34 0.72
C MET A 113 -20.34 4.12 0.11
N MET A 114 -19.15 3.51 0.05
CA MET A 114 -17.99 4.15 -0.57
C MET A 114 -18.17 4.27 -2.10
N ILE A 115 -18.63 3.21 -2.76
CA ILE A 115 -18.89 3.21 -4.21
C ILE A 115 -19.91 4.28 -4.57
N ASP A 116 -21.03 4.35 -3.85
CA ASP A 116 -22.09 5.33 -4.11
C ASP A 116 -21.57 6.78 -4.08
N GLU A 117 -20.70 7.13 -3.13
CA GLU A 117 -20.10 8.46 -3.05
C GLU A 117 -19.07 8.72 -4.17
N VAL A 118 -18.26 7.72 -4.54
CA VAL A 118 -17.30 7.85 -5.66
C VAL A 118 -18.05 8.06 -6.99
N ARG A 119 -19.11 7.28 -7.22
CA ARG A 119 -19.87 7.28 -8.48
C ARG A 119 -20.66 8.55 -8.74
N LYS A 120 -20.87 9.41 -7.74
CA LYS A 120 -21.44 10.75 -7.95
C LYS A 120 -20.56 11.65 -8.82
N VAL A 121 -19.25 11.39 -8.88
CA VAL A 121 -18.27 12.28 -9.53
C VAL A 121 -17.24 11.56 -10.42
N TYR A 122 -17.10 10.23 -10.30
CA TYR A 122 -16.15 9.45 -11.09
C TYR A 122 -16.81 8.20 -11.71
N ASP A 123 -16.82 8.15 -13.03
CA ASP A 123 -17.42 7.11 -13.86
C ASP A 123 -16.40 6.10 -14.42
N GLY A 124 -15.10 6.36 -14.27
CA GLY A 124 -14.04 5.48 -14.77
C GLY A 124 -13.91 4.14 -14.02
N PRO A 125 -13.01 3.23 -14.48
CA PRO A 125 -12.80 1.95 -13.83
C PRO A 125 -12.33 2.11 -12.38
N LEU A 126 -13.03 1.42 -11.47
CA LEU A 126 -12.83 1.51 -10.03
C LEU A 126 -12.72 0.12 -9.42
N VAL A 127 -11.72 -0.06 -8.57
CA VAL A 127 -11.57 -1.22 -7.69
C VAL A 127 -11.42 -0.71 -6.27
N ILE A 128 -11.94 -1.45 -5.31
CA ILE A 128 -11.52 -1.28 -3.93
C ILE A 128 -10.66 -2.49 -3.56
N ALA A 129 -9.42 -2.23 -3.19
CA ALA A 129 -8.43 -3.26 -2.95
C ALA A 129 -8.83 -4.18 -1.79
N ASN A 130 -8.47 -5.45 -1.92
CA ASN A 130 -8.45 -6.41 -0.84
C ASN A 130 -7.07 -7.09 -0.83
N ASP A 131 -6.77 -7.76 0.28
CA ASP A 131 -5.54 -8.53 0.40
C ASP A 131 -5.43 -9.56 -0.74
N LEU A 132 -4.18 -9.76 -1.19
CA LEU A 132 -3.84 -10.74 -2.23
C LEU A 132 -4.46 -10.47 -3.62
N MET A 133 -4.95 -9.26 -3.91
CA MET A 133 -5.19 -8.85 -5.29
C MET A 133 -3.87 -8.70 -6.06
N ALA A 134 -3.86 -9.14 -7.32
CA ALA A 134 -2.73 -8.99 -8.23
C ALA A 134 -3.20 -8.48 -9.59
N TRP A 135 -2.39 -7.61 -10.20
CA TRP A 135 -2.71 -7.00 -11.49
C TRP A 135 -1.64 -7.30 -12.53
N THR A 136 -2.07 -7.64 -13.75
CA THR A 136 -1.21 -7.58 -14.94
C THR A 136 -1.53 -6.31 -15.69
N VAL A 137 -0.57 -5.38 -15.73
CA VAL A 137 -0.70 -4.09 -16.40
C VAL A 137 0.06 -4.16 -17.72
N THR A 138 -0.67 -4.00 -18.83
CA THR A 138 -0.12 -3.92 -20.18
C THR A 138 -0.58 -2.64 -20.86
N LYS A 139 -0.03 -2.33 -22.04
CA LYS A 139 -0.50 -1.19 -22.84
C LYS A 139 -1.95 -1.35 -23.28
N ASP A 140 -2.41 -2.59 -23.46
CA ASP A 140 -3.74 -2.89 -23.99
C ASP A 140 -4.79 -3.11 -22.89
N SER A 141 -4.41 -3.73 -21.76
CA SER A 141 -5.35 -4.08 -20.69
C SER A 141 -4.74 -4.05 -19.29
N ILE A 142 -5.60 -3.91 -18.28
CA ILE A 142 -5.28 -4.10 -16.87
C ILE A 142 -6.16 -5.23 -16.34
N VAL A 143 -5.56 -6.37 -16.02
CA VAL A 143 -6.29 -7.57 -15.58
C VAL A 143 -6.06 -7.79 -14.10
N GLN A 144 -7.12 -7.68 -13.30
CA GLN A 144 -7.14 -8.04 -11.88
C GLN A 144 -7.35 -9.55 -11.71
N ARG A 145 -6.65 -10.13 -10.74
CA ARG A 145 -6.79 -11.51 -10.26
C ARG A 145 -6.68 -11.53 -8.74
N GLU A 146 -7.16 -12.60 -8.14
CA GLU A 146 -6.88 -12.93 -6.74
C GLU A 146 -5.79 -13.98 -6.67
N VAL A 147 -4.84 -13.79 -5.75
CA VAL A 147 -3.76 -14.74 -5.50
C VAL A 147 -4.25 -15.77 -4.49
N VAL A 148 -4.29 -17.03 -4.92
CA VAL A 148 -4.43 -18.16 -3.99
C VAL A 148 -3.03 -18.57 -3.56
N SER A 149 -2.73 -18.42 -2.27
CA SER A 149 -1.45 -18.80 -1.69
C SER A 149 -1.65 -19.81 -0.55
N ALA A 150 -0.60 -20.58 -0.24
CA ALA A 150 -0.64 -21.48 0.91
C ALA A 150 -0.61 -20.66 2.20
N GLU A 151 -1.51 -20.96 3.16
CA GLU A 151 -1.51 -20.28 4.47
C GLU A 151 -0.28 -20.66 5.32
N ARG A 152 0.25 -21.87 5.11
CA ARG A 152 1.46 -22.36 5.77
C ARG A 152 2.67 -22.15 4.86
N VAL A 153 3.29 -20.98 4.99
CA VAL A 153 4.44 -20.58 4.17
C VAL A 153 5.77 -20.99 4.80
N GLN A 154 6.72 -21.39 3.93
CA GLN A 154 8.13 -21.59 4.27
C GLN A 154 8.95 -20.63 3.40
N ALA A 155 9.96 -19.98 3.97
CA ALA A 155 10.86 -19.14 3.19
C ALA A 155 11.58 -19.98 2.11
N PRO A 156 11.75 -19.45 0.87
CA PRO A 156 12.56 -20.12 -0.12
C PRO A 156 14.03 -20.17 0.32
N PRO A 157 14.84 -21.06 -0.27
CA PRO A 157 16.28 -21.07 -0.03
C PRO A 157 16.89 -19.69 -0.29
N THR A 158 17.87 -19.35 0.55
CA THR A 158 18.63 -18.11 0.43
C THR A 158 19.28 -18.00 -0.95
N THR A 159 19.11 -16.85 -1.60
CA THR A 159 19.71 -16.59 -2.92
C THR A 159 21.23 -16.46 -2.83
N GLU A 160 21.94 -16.80 -3.91
CA GLU A 160 23.41 -16.63 -3.98
C GLU A 160 23.83 -15.16 -3.78
N GLY A 161 23.03 -14.22 -4.29
CA GLY A 161 23.25 -12.80 -4.06
C GLY A 161 23.18 -12.42 -2.59
N TYR A 162 22.27 -13.02 -1.81
CA TYR A 162 22.24 -12.80 -0.37
C TYR A 162 23.44 -13.46 0.32
N LYS A 163 23.80 -14.69 -0.04
CA LYS A 163 24.92 -15.42 0.58
C LYS A 163 26.24 -14.67 0.43
N THR A 164 26.45 -14.06 -0.74
CA THR A 164 27.67 -13.34 -1.10
C THR A 164 27.63 -11.83 -0.80
N ALA A 165 26.49 -11.31 -0.31
CA ALA A 165 26.35 -9.90 0.02
C ALA A 165 27.33 -9.49 1.15
N PRO A 166 27.97 -8.30 1.04
CA PRO A 166 28.85 -7.80 2.08
C PRO A 166 28.10 -7.63 3.40
N ARG A 167 28.71 -8.07 4.51
CA ARG A 167 28.13 -7.98 5.85
C ARG A 167 28.76 -6.79 6.60
N SER A 168 27.93 -5.97 7.22
CA SER A 168 28.39 -4.88 8.08
C SER A 168 28.49 -5.34 9.52
N GLY A 169 29.71 -5.68 9.95
CA GLY A 169 30.03 -6.04 11.33
C GLY A 169 29.61 -7.46 11.73
N GLU A 170 30.26 -7.98 12.77
CA GLU A 170 29.88 -9.21 13.45
C GLU A 170 29.30 -8.84 14.82
N ALA A 171 28.08 -9.30 15.10
CA ALA A 171 27.54 -9.24 16.44
C ALA A 171 28.18 -10.35 17.30
N SER A 172 28.56 -10.02 18.52
CA SER A 172 29.06 -10.99 19.50
C SER A 172 28.23 -10.93 20.79
N TYR A 173 28.17 -12.06 21.50
CA TYR A 173 27.55 -12.11 22.82
C TYR A 173 28.49 -11.50 23.86
N SER A 174 27.93 -10.94 24.94
CA SER A 174 28.73 -10.64 26.13
C SER A 174 29.17 -11.95 26.80
N GLU A 175 30.26 -11.89 27.57
CA GLU A 175 30.78 -13.05 28.31
C GLU A 175 29.72 -13.69 29.20
N TYR A 176 28.89 -12.88 29.88
CA TYR A 176 27.82 -13.37 30.73
C TYR A 176 26.79 -14.20 29.96
N ILE A 177 26.42 -13.77 28.75
CA ILE A 177 25.46 -14.51 27.90
C ILE A 177 26.12 -15.76 27.34
N ASP A 178 27.38 -15.66 26.88
CA ASP A 178 28.10 -16.79 26.30
C ASP A 178 28.35 -17.90 27.32
N ALA A 179 28.64 -17.54 28.58
CA ALA A 179 28.80 -18.46 29.70
C ALA A 179 27.51 -19.22 30.09
N GLY A 180 26.34 -18.81 29.57
CA GLY A 180 25.08 -19.52 29.78
C GLY A 180 24.90 -20.78 28.91
N LYS A 181 25.82 -21.06 27.97
CA LYS A 181 25.77 -22.27 27.15
C LYS A 181 25.92 -23.51 28.02
N TRP A 182 25.07 -24.51 27.81
CA TRP A 182 25.08 -25.74 28.60
C TRP A 182 26.29 -26.61 28.26
N GLU A 183 27.16 -26.86 29.24
CA GLU A 183 28.39 -27.65 29.08
C GLU A 183 28.14 -29.11 28.64
N GLY A 184 26.94 -29.65 28.90
CA GLY A 184 26.55 -31.01 28.50
C GLY A 184 26.18 -31.15 27.03
N TYR A 185 26.08 -30.04 26.26
CA TYR A 185 25.73 -30.06 24.86
C TYR A 185 26.96 -29.88 23.97
N THR A 186 27.24 -30.88 23.13
CA THR A 186 28.25 -30.78 22.07
C THR A 186 27.55 -30.68 20.72
N PRO A 187 27.67 -29.56 19.98
CA PRO A 187 27.09 -29.45 18.65
C PRO A 187 27.82 -30.38 17.66
N PRO A 188 27.19 -30.74 16.53
CA PRO A 188 27.87 -31.43 15.43
C PRO A 188 29.12 -30.65 14.97
N PRO A 189 30.17 -31.32 14.48
CA PRO A 189 31.32 -30.64 13.92
C PRO A 189 30.90 -29.75 12.75
N LEU A 190 31.51 -28.57 12.64
CA LEU A 190 31.28 -27.70 11.49
C LEU A 190 31.71 -28.43 10.21
N PRO A 191 30.86 -28.47 9.17
CA PRO A 191 31.26 -28.97 7.86
C PRO A 191 32.47 -28.19 7.34
N GLY A 192 33.35 -28.84 6.55
CA GLY A 192 34.52 -28.20 5.96
C GLY A 192 34.16 -26.92 5.19
N GLN A 193 34.90 -25.84 5.46
CA GLN A 193 34.73 -24.54 4.80
C GLN A 193 35.14 -24.60 3.33
#